data_AF-A0A0B8NQY4-F1
#
_entry.id   AF-A0A0B8NQY4-F1
#
_cell.length_a   1.000
_cell.length_b   1.000
_cell.length_c   1.000
_cell.angle_alpha   90.00
_cell.angle_beta   90.00
_cell.angle_gamma   90.00
#
_symmetry.space_group_name_H-M   'P 1'
#
loop_
_entity.id
_entity.type
_entity.pdbx_description
1 polymer ?
#
loop_
_entity_poly.entity_id
_entity_poly.type
_entity_poly.pdbx_seq_one_letter_code
_entity_poly.pdbx_strand_id
1 'polypeptide(L)'
;MATRCSIRYYLAGCATQPSKQMQQGTEQTASEQVKNDDMKATSEQQAGMREVSGTVAYRERIALPDNAVLKVTLEDVSLADAKAIVIDSQSYITEGKQVPLPFTLSYQESKIDPRHTYNVRAQIFVDNKLIFTTDTAAHVITDFEQTHEIDLLLLGAR
;
A
#
# COMPACT_ATOMS: atom_id res chain seq x y z
N MET A 1 -60.07 -44.85 28.32
CA MET A 1 -59.19 -44.86 27.14
C MET A 1 -59.69 -43.77 26.21
N ALA A 2 -58.80 -42.91 25.71
CA ALA A 2 -59.09 -41.62 25.05
C ALA A 2 -59.84 -40.57 25.91
N THR A 3 -59.89 -39.27 25.60
CA THR A 3 -58.89 -38.26 25.09
C THR A 3 -59.52 -36.87 25.35
N ARG A 4 -58.71 -35.79 25.42
CA ARG A 4 -59.08 -34.35 25.48
C ARG A 4 -59.48 -33.80 26.86
N CYS A 5 -58.50 -33.15 27.48
CA CYS A 5 -58.68 -31.97 28.33
C CYS A 5 -57.36 -31.18 28.25
N SER A 6 -57.24 -29.87 28.13
CA SER A 6 -58.02 -28.74 27.59
C SER A 6 -57.37 -27.47 28.15
N ILE A 7 -57.33 -26.39 27.37
CA ILE A 7 -57.32 -24.99 27.86
C ILE A 7 -56.02 -24.42 28.52
N ARG A 8 -55.44 -23.45 27.78
CA ARG A 8 -54.82 -22.16 28.18
C ARG A 8 -53.85 -22.06 29.39
N TYR A 9 -52.60 -21.72 29.04
CA TYR A 9 -51.96 -20.38 29.22
C TYR A 9 -51.92 -19.67 30.61
N TYR A 10 -50.71 -19.17 30.92
CA TYR A 10 -50.39 -17.94 31.69
C TYR A 10 -50.60 -17.92 33.22
N LEU A 11 -49.51 -17.93 34.01
CA LEU A 11 -48.92 -16.75 34.70
C LEU A 11 -47.91 -17.13 35.81
N ALA A 12 -47.03 -16.16 36.14
CA ALA A 12 -46.04 -16.13 37.24
C ALA A 12 -44.97 -17.26 37.27
N GLY A 13 -43.70 -17.00 37.62
CA GLY A 13 -43.01 -15.74 37.86
C GLY A 13 -42.41 -15.63 39.27
N CYS A 14 -41.08 -15.54 39.35
CA CYS A 14 -40.37 -15.02 40.52
C CYS A 14 -39.03 -14.43 40.06
N ALA A 15 -38.58 -13.35 40.69
CA ALA A 15 -37.37 -12.61 40.31
C ALA A 15 -36.42 -12.48 41.51
N THR A 16 -35.18 -12.04 41.28
CA THR A 16 -34.41 -11.16 42.19
C THR A 16 -33.16 -10.62 41.46
N GLN A 17 -32.82 -9.35 41.74
CA GLN A 17 -31.69 -8.55 41.20
C GLN A 17 -30.77 -8.15 42.40
N PRO A 18 -29.78 -7.22 42.33
CA PRO A 18 -29.21 -6.42 41.23
C PRO A 18 -27.65 -6.64 41.12
N SER A 19 -26.68 -5.72 40.98
CA SER A 19 -26.64 -4.25 40.95
C SER A 19 -25.30 -3.64 40.45
N LYS A 20 -25.37 -2.45 39.81
CA LYS A 20 -24.44 -1.28 39.91
C LYS A 20 -22.97 -1.37 39.40
N GLN A 21 -22.34 -0.34 38.77
CA GLN A 21 -22.75 0.99 38.23
C GLN A 21 -21.88 1.50 37.04
N MET A 22 -22.51 2.32 36.17
CA MET A 22 -22.06 3.58 35.53
C MET A 22 -20.67 3.74 34.86
N GLN A 23 -20.69 4.15 33.58
CA GLN A 23 -20.53 5.53 33.05
C GLN A 23 -21.02 5.51 31.58
N GLN A 24 -21.97 6.32 31.08
CA GLN A 24 -22.20 7.78 30.97
C GLN A 24 -21.54 8.45 29.73
N GLY A 25 -22.30 9.33 29.05
CA GLY A 25 -22.12 9.75 27.65
C GLY A 25 -23.00 8.87 26.72
N THR A 26 -23.95 9.31 25.89
CA THR A 26 -24.38 10.65 25.39
C THR A 26 -23.33 11.37 24.53
N GLU A 27 -23.63 11.93 23.34
CA GLU A 27 -24.88 11.98 22.55
C GLU A 27 -24.69 11.42 21.12
N GLN A 28 -25.77 10.92 20.50
CA GLN A 28 -25.88 10.76 19.04
C GLN A 28 -27.30 11.16 18.58
N THR A 29 -27.54 12.47 18.48
CA THR A 29 -28.75 13.05 17.88
C THR A 29 -28.41 13.62 16.50
N ALA A 30 -29.30 13.41 15.54
CA ALA A 30 -29.08 13.66 14.12
C ALA A 30 -28.62 15.09 13.75
N SER A 31 -27.66 15.17 12.84
CA SER A 31 -27.60 16.18 11.77
C SER A 31 -26.75 15.64 10.61
N GLU A 32 -27.40 14.93 9.71
CA GLU A 32 -26.81 14.48 8.44
C GLU A 32 -26.79 15.62 7.41
N GLN A 33 -26.11 15.43 6.27
CA GLN A 33 -26.04 16.37 5.14
C GLN A 33 -25.17 17.64 5.33
N VAL A 34 -23.86 17.44 5.46
CA VAL A 34 -22.90 18.42 4.88
C VAL A 34 -22.87 18.22 3.36
N LYS A 35 -22.90 19.32 2.60
CA LYS A 35 -22.73 19.32 1.15
C LYS A 35 -21.29 18.95 0.78
N ASN A 36 -21.12 17.87 0.03
CA ASN A 36 -19.86 17.56 -0.64
C ASN A 36 -19.81 18.23 -2.03
N ASP A 37 -19.89 19.56 -2.03
CA ASP A 37 -19.59 20.36 -3.22
C ASP A 37 -18.11 20.79 -3.18
N ASP A 38 -17.36 20.50 -4.24
CA ASP A 38 -16.11 21.13 -4.68
C ASP A 38 -15.11 21.72 -3.64
N MET A 39 -13.94 21.08 -3.48
CA MET A 39 -12.76 21.40 -4.35
C MET A 39 -11.39 21.04 -3.75
N LYS A 40 -10.56 20.36 -4.56
CA LYS A 40 -9.08 20.42 -4.59
C LYS A 40 -8.28 20.08 -3.31
N ALA A 41 -7.88 18.81 -3.24
CA ALA A 41 -6.55 18.33 -2.85
C ALA A 41 -5.66 19.27 -2.00
N THR A 42 -5.78 19.14 -0.67
CA THR A 42 -4.90 19.74 0.32
C THR A 42 -3.76 18.79 0.65
N SER A 43 -2.64 18.90 -0.06
CA SER A 43 -1.41 18.12 0.17
C SER A 43 -0.59 18.64 1.36
N GLU A 44 -1.23 18.74 2.53
CA GLU A 44 -0.59 19.19 3.78
C GLU A 44 0.28 18.10 4.40
N GLN A 45 1.56 18.13 3.98
CA GLN A 45 2.77 17.55 4.58
C GLN A 45 2.54 16.66 5.82
N GLN A 46 2.42 15.35 5.60
CA GLN A 46 2.26 14.37 6.67
C GLN A 46 3.64 14.05 7.26
N ALA A 47 3.91 14.56 8.46
CA ALA A 47 5.10 14.20 9.25
C ALA A 47 5.02 12.72 9.70
N GLY A 48 5.27 11.79 8.77
CA GLY A 48 5.10 10.35 8.93
C GLY A 48 5.75 9.55 7.79
N MET A 49 5.46 8.25 7.78
CA MET A 49 5.87 7.36 6.70
C MET A 49 4.87 7.47 5.54
N ARG A 50 5.39 7.53 4.31
CA ARG A 50 4.65 7.32 3.06
C ARG A 50 5.22 6.11 2.35
N GLU A 51 4.51 5.59 1.35
CA GLU A 51 4.96 4.43 0.58
C GLU A 51 4.79 4.70 -0.92
N VAL A 52 5.69 4.13 -1.73
CA VAL A 52 5.51 3.98 -3.18
C VAL A 52 5.28 2.49 -3.45
N SER A 53 4.12 2.15 -3.99
CA SER A 53 3.78 0.80 -4.43
C SER A 53 3.97 0.67 -5.95
N GLY A 54 3.84 -0.56 -6.45
CA GLY A 54 3.83 -0.79 -7.89
C GLY A 54 4.02 -2.25 -8.24
N THR A 55 4.12 -2.53 -9.54
CA THR A 55 4.48 -3.86 -10.04
C THR A 55 5.68 -3.81 -10.98
N VAL A 56 6.40 -4.92 -11.09
CA VAL A 56 7.53 -5.14 -11.98
C VAL A 56 7.16 -6.21 -12.98
N ALA A 57 7.23 -5.88 -14.26
CA ALA A 57 7.01 -6.79 -15.37
C ALA A 57 8.13 -6.67 -16.42
N TYR A 58 8.33 -7.71 -17.22
CA TYR A 58 9.26 -7.69 -18.36
C TYR A 58 8.59 -8.28 -19.60
N ARG A 59 9.07 -7.88 -20.79
CA ARG A 59 8.45 -8.25 -22.07
C ARG A 59 8.89 -9.60 -22.63
N GLU A 60 9.98 -10.16 -22.10
CA GLU A 60 10.60 -11.39 -22.58
C GLU A 60 9.88 -12.63 -22.04
N ARG A 61 9.72 -13.69 -22.85
CA ARG A 61 9.02 -14.92 -22.44
C ARG A 61 9.95 -15.91 -21.76
N ILE A 62 10.63 -15.44 -20.72
CA ILE A 62 11.62 -16.19 -19.94
C ILE A 62 11.06 -16.36 -18.52
N ALA A 63 11.15 -17.57 -17.96
CA ALA A 63 10.87 -17.79 -16.54
C ALA A 63 12.06 -17.31 -15.71
N LEU A 64 11.80 -16.53 -14.65
CA LEU A 64 12.85 -16.25 -13.66
C LEU A 64 13.24 -17.56 -12.96
N PRO A 65 14.54 -17.86 -12.82
CA PRO A 65 14.98 -18.97 -12.01
C PRO A 65 14.79 -18.66 -10.52
N ASP A 66 14.73 -19.70 -9.68
CA ASP A 66 14.40 -19.57 -8.26
C ASP A 66 15.44 -18.74 -7.46
N ASN A 67 16.68 -18.67 -7.96
CA ASN A 67 17.78 -17.88 -7.41
C ASN A 67 17.78 -16.39 -7.85
N ALA A 68 16.80 -15.94 -8.61
CA ALA A 68 16.71 -14.55 -9.04
C ALA A 68 16.39 -13.61 -7.86
N VAL A 69 17.15 -12.52 -7.76
CA VAL A 69 16.97 -11.46 -6.76
C VAL A 69 16.46 -10.22 -7.46
N LEU A 70 15.22 -9.81 -7.16
CA LEU A 70 14.73 -8.49 -7.51
C LEU A 70 15.25 -7.49 -6.49
N LYS A 71 15.81 -6.38 -6.97
CA LYS A 71 16.15 -5.19 -6.19
C LYS A 71 15.41 -4.00 -6.77
N VAL A 72 14.71 -3.26 -5.91
CA VAL A 72 14.03 -2.01 -6.27
C VAL A 72 14.57 -0.89 -5.39
N THR A 73 14.95 0.23 -5.99
CA THR A 73 15.54 1.39 -5.30
C THR A 73 14.77 2.66 -5.65
N LEU A 74 14.41 3.43 -4.63
CA LEU A 74 13.99 4.82 -4.77
C LEU A 74 15.25 5.69 -4.77
N GLU A 75 15.52 6.38 -5.86
CA GLU A 75 16.72 7.20 -6.05
C GLU A 75 16.37 8.65 -6.42
N ASP A 76 17.06 9.60 -5.80
CA ASP A 76 17.03 11.01 -6.16
C ASP A 76 17.96 11.24 -7.37
N VAL A 77 17.38 11.76 -8.45
CA VAL A 77 18.01 12.01 -9.75
C VAL A 77 18.06 13.49 -10.12
N SER A 78 17.85 14.38 -9.16
CA SER A 78 17.81 15.85 -9.36
C SER A 78 19.12 16.44 -9.88
N LEU A 79 20.24 15.75 -9.63
CA LEU A 79 21.59 16.15 -10.03
C LEU A 79 22.04 15.32 -11.23
N ALA A 80 21.75 15.79 -12.44
CA ALA A 80 22.05 15.09 -13.70
C ALA A 80 23.54 14.71 -13.86
N ASP A 81 24.45 15.54 -13.36
CA ASP A 81 25.91 15.33 -13.42
C ASP A 81 26.48 14.51 -12.25
N ALA A 82 25.64 14.05 -11.31
CA ALA A 82 26.06 13.34 -10.11
C ALA A 82 25.55 11.89 -10.07
N LYS A 83 26.14 11.08 -9.19
CA LYS A 83 25.61 9.75 -8.91
C LYS A 83 24.30 9.88 -8.11
N ALA A 84 23.22 9.30 -8.62
CA ALA A 84 21.92 9.24 -7.95
C ALA A 84 22.01 8.73 -6.49
N ILE A 85 21.28 9.40 -5.61
CA ILE A 85 21.29 9.18 -4.16
C ILE A 85 20.14 8.25 -3.79
N VAL A 86 20.45 7.09 -3.21
CA VAL A 86 19.43 6.10 -2.84
C VAL A 86 18.76 6.52 -1.53
N ILE A 87 17.43 6.73 -1.58
CA ILE A 87 16.59 7.12 -0.45
C ILE A 87 16.11 5.87 0.31
N ASP A 88 15.71 4.83 -0.45
CA ASP A 88 15.34 3.50 0.05
C ASP A 88 15.70 2.40 -0.98
N SER A 89 15.85 1.15 -0.52
CA SER A 89 16.26 -0.01 -1.32
C SER A 89 15.69 -1.32 -0.79
N GLN A 90 14.60 -1.80 -1.38
CA GLN A 90 14.07 -3.15 -1.14
C GLN A 90 14.81 -4.19 -2.01
N SER A 91 15.05 -5.39 -1.48
CA SER A 91 15.52 -6.52 -2.28
C SER A 91 14.99 -7.85 -1.75
N TYR A 92 14.48 -8.71 -2.63
CA TYR A 92 13.94 -10.01 -2.27
C TYR A 92 14.22 -11.07 -3.35
N ILE A 93 14.23 -12.35 -2.95
CA ILE A 93 14.36 -13.48 -3.87
C ILE A 93 12.98 -13.73 -4.51
N THR A 94 12.92 -13.87 -5.83
CA THR A 94 11.64 -14.02 -6.53
C THR A 94 11.09 -15.45 -6.47
N GLU A 95 11.91 -16.46 -6.15
CA GLU A 95 11.46 -17.85 -5.90
C GLU A 95 10.60 -18.42 -7.06
N GLY A 96 11.01 -18.15 -8.31
CA GLY A 96 10.28 -18.60 -9.50
C GLY A 96 8.92 -17.91 -9.74
N LYS A 97 8.54 -16.92 -8.91
CA LYS A 97 7.28 -16.18 -9.06
C LYS A 97 7.20 -15.50 -10.43
N GLN A 98 6.09 -15.75 -11.11
CA GLN A 98 5.81 -15.19 -12.42
C GLN A 98 5.40 -13.71 -12.31
N VAL A 99 5.82 -12.89 -13.27
CA VAL A 99 5.42 -11.48 -13.37
C VAL A 99 3.92 -11.32 -13.63
N PRO A 100 3.27 -10.24 -13.15
CA PRO A 100 3.86 -9.07 -12.47
C PRO A 100 4.25 -9.34 -11.01
N LEU A 101 5.40 -8.78 -10.59
CA LEU A 101 5.94 -8.88 -9.22
C LEU A 101 5.65 -7.59 -8.45
N PRO A 102 4.88 -7.60 -7.35
CA PRO A 102 4.59 -6.38 -6.59
C PRO A 102 5.79 -5.91 -5.76
N PHE A 103 5.87 -4.60 -5.48
CA PHE A 103 6.85 -4.01 -4.57
C PHE A 103 6.25 -2.87 -3.74
N THR A 104 6.91 -2.53 -2.63
CA THR A 104 6.52 -1.43 -1.75
C THR A 104 7.78 -0.82 -1.12
N LEU A 105 8.02 0.48 -1.34
CA LEU A 105 9.15 1.23 -0.80
C LEU A 105 8.62 2.26 0.21
N SER A 106 8.91 2.05 1.51
CA SER A 106 8.41 2.90 2.59
C SER A 106 9.44 3.99 2.94
N TYR A 107 9.10 5.25 2.68
CA TYR A 107 9.97 6.41 2.87
C TYR A 107 9.43 7.41 3.89
N GLN A 108 10.30 8.27 4.40
CA GLN A 108 9.94 9.36 5.31
C GLN A 108 9.71 10.62 4.50
N GLU A 109 8.56 11.30 4.66
CA GLU A 109 8.30 12.55 3.93
C GLU A 109 9.36 13.63 4.25
N SER A 110 9.92 13.63 5.47
CA SER A 110 11.03 14.51 5.88
C SER A 110 12.34 14.34 5.10
N LYS A 111 12.46 13.32 4.23
CA LYS A 111 13.61 13.12 3.31
C LYS A 111 13.34 13.61 1.89
N ILE A 112 12.11 14.02 1.58
CA ILE A 112 11.68 14.46 0.26
C ILE A 112 11.72 15.99 0.19
N ASP A 113 12.43 16.52 -0.80
CA ASP A 113 12.36 17.94 -1.15
C ASP A 113 11.43 18.09 -2.38
N PRO A 114 10.38 18.93 -2.34
CA PRO A 114 9.44 19.08 -3.46
C PRO A 114 10.07 19.74 -4.71
N ARG A 115 11.33 20.19 -4.63
CA ARG A 115 12.10 20.72 -5.77
C ARG A 115 12.98 19.64 -6.44
N HIS A 116 13.09 18.47 -5.82
CA HIS A 116 13.88 17.35 -6.30
C HIS A 116 13.04 16.44 -7.21
N THR A 117 13.69 15.53 -7.93
CA THR A 117 13.04 14.52 -8.78
C THR A 117 13.46 13.13 -8.32
N TYR A 118 12.46 12.30 -7.97
CA TYR A 118 12.67 10.94 -7.51
C TYR A 118 12.30 9.94 -8.59
N ASN A 119 13.15 8.93 -8.79
CA ASN A 119 13.00 7.86 -9.78
C ASN A 119 12.96 6.51 -9.06
N VAL A 120 12.11 5.60 -9.53
CA VAL A 120 12.15 4.18 -9.11
C VAL A 120 12.94 3.37 -10.13
N ARG A 121 13.94 2.63 -9.66
CA ARG A 121 14.73 1.71 -10.48
C ARG A 121 14.59 0.29 -9.97
N ALA A 122 14.20 -0.63 -10.84
CA ALA A 122 14.16 -2.06 -10.57
C ALA A 122 15.25 -2.78 -11.38
N GLN A 123 15.88 -3.77 -10.75
CA GLN A 123 16.98 -4.56 -11.29
C GLN A 123 16.82 -6.03 -10.85
N ILE A 124 17.02 -6.98 -11.76
CA ILE A 124 17.02 -8.40 -11.42
C ILE A 124 18.41 -8.97 -11.62
N PHE A 125 18.92 -9.63 -10.58
CA PHE A 125 20.21 -10.30 -10.57
C PHE A 125 20.01 -11.81 -10.49
N VAL A 126 20.79 -12.57 -11.26
CA VAL A 126 20.89 -14.03 -11.20
C VAL A 126 22.36 -14.39 -11.11
N ASP A 127 22.74 -15.20 -10.13
CA ASP A 127 24.15 -15.57 -9.85
C ASP A 127 25.10 -14.36 -9.83
N ASN A 128 24.67 -13.31 -9.11
CA ASN A 128 25.31 -11.99 -9.00
C ASN A 128 25.45 -11.18 -10.32
N LYS A 129 25.02 -11.71 -11.47
CA LYS A 129 24.98 -11.00 -12.75
C LYS A 129 23.65 -10.22 -12.88
N LEU A 130 23.72 -8.94 -13.26
CA LEU A 130 22.54 -8.18 -13.68
C LEU A 130 21.99 -8.79 -14.99
N ILE A 131 20.72 -9.19 -15.00
CA ILE A 131 20.05 -9.76 -16.18
C ILE A 131 18.86 -8.94 -16.68
N PHE A 132 18.21 -8.14 -15.82
CA PHE A 132 17.17 -7.20 -16.23
C PHE A 132 17.31 -5.86 -15.50
N THR A 133 16.93 -4.76 -16.14
CA THR A 133 16.85 -3.41 -15.56
C THR A 133 15.63 -2.67 -16.11
N THR A 134 15.09 -1.70 -15.36
CA THR A 134 14.06 -0.78 -15.88
C THR A 134 14.57 -0.08 -17.14
N ASP A 135 13.70 0.01 -18.16
CA ASP A 135 13.96 0.63 -19.46
C ASP A 135 13.89 2.17 -19.40
N THR A 136 12.75 2.70 -18.94
CA THR A 136 12.43 4.13 -18.93
C THR A 136 12.51 4.70 -17.51
N ALA A 137 12.82 6.00 -17.36
CA ALA A 137 12.79 6.67 -16.06
C ALA A 137 11.36 6.75 -15.51
N ALA A 138 11.17 6.24 -14.30
CA ALA A 138 9.90 6.10 -13.62
C ALA A 138 9.84 7.13 -12.47
N HIS A 139 9.48 8.36 -12.82
CA HIS A 139 9.38 9.46 -11.85
C HIS A 139 8.16 9.28 -10.93
N VAL A 140 8.34 9.61 -9.65
CA VAL A 140 7.34 9.46 -8.59
C VAL A 140 7.41 10.61 -7.58
N ILE A 141 6.36 10.77 -6.77
CA ILE A 141 6.23 11.68 -5.61
C ILE A 141 6.16 13.17 -5.99
N THR A 142 7.06 13.64 -6.86
CA THR A 142 7.29 15.04 -7.24
C THR A 142 6.97 15.33 -8.71
N ASP A 143 6.43 14.35 -9.42
CA ASP A 143 5.82 14.52 -10.74
C ASP A 143 4.48 15.28 -10.65
N PHE A 144 3.95 15.74 -11.79
CA PHE A 144 2.74 16.55 -11.85
C PHE A 144 1.47 15.81 -11.35
N GLU A 145 1.47 14.48 -11.41
CA GLU A 145 0.34 13.64 -11.01
C GLU A 145 0.49 13.11 -9.57
N GLN A 146 1.63 13.42 -8.92
CA GLN A 146 2.05 12.95 -7.59
C GLN A 146 2.02 11.42 -7.48
N THR A 147 2.59 10.75 -8.47
CA THR A 147 2.54 9.30 -8.66
C THR A 147 3.13 8.55 -7.46
N HIS A 148 2.32 7.70 -6.84
CA HIS A 148 2.70 6.83 -5.71
C HIS A 148 2.49 5.33 -6.00
N GLU A 149 1.89 4.98 -7.15
CA GLU A 149 1.72 3.61 -7.64
C GLU A 149 2.19 3.56 -9.10
N ILE A 150 3.10 2.64 -9.45
CA ILE A 150 3.72 2.61 -10.79
C ILE A 150 4.06 1.21 -11.31
N ASP A 151 3.72 0.93 -12.57
CA ASP A 151 4.11 -0.29 -13.28
C ASP A 151 5.44 -0.12 -14.02
N LEU A 152 6.45 -0.87 -13.59
CA LEU A 152 7.81 -0.82 -14.12
C LEU A 152 8.02 -1.90 -15.19
N LEU A 153 8.38 -1.48 -16.40
CA LEU A 153 8.80 -2.37 -17.48
C LEU A 153 10.33 -2.54 -17.52
N LEU A 154 10.75 -3.80 -17.47
CA LEU A 154 12.14 -4.23 -17.50
C LEU A 154 12.51 -4.86 -18.84
N LEU A 155 13.76 -4.67 -19.25
CA LEU A 155 14.38 -5.28 -20.42
C LEU A 155 15.70 -5.97 -20.05
N GLY A 156 16.10 -6.96 -20.84
CA GLY A 156 17.34 -7.71 -20.67
C GLY A 156 18.58 -6.83 -20.70
N ALA A 157 19.40 -6.93 -19.66
CA ALA A 157 20.74 -6.35 -19.62
C ALA A 157 21.71 -7.23 -20.43
N ARG A 158 22.27 -6.65 -21.50
CA ARG A 158 23.11 -7.34 -22.51
C ARG A 158 24.56 -6.87 -22.47
#